data_AF-A0A196P9H3-F1
#
_entry.id   AF-A0A196P9H3-F1
#
_cell.length_a   1.000
_cell.length_b   1.000
_cell.length_c   1.000
_cell.angle_alpha   90.00
_cell.angle_beta   90.00
_cell.angle_gamma   90.00
#
_symmetry.space_group_name_H-M   'P 1'
#
loop_
_entity.id
_entity.type
_entity.pdbx_description
1 polymer ?
#
loop_
_entity_poly.entity_id
_entity_poly.type
_entity_poly.pdbx_seq_one_letter_code
_entity_poly.pdbx_strand_id
1 'polypeptide(L)' 'MTVSKLTENEIILLKLIERSPDIGDGWRQVSGSLWPLIAKQSHPDLTELDAANKRIRFTPEGQTVMRYAV' A
#
# COMPACT_ATOMS: atom_id res chain seq x y z
N MET A 1 4.51 -22.81 4.48
CA MET A 1 4.87 -21.38 4.34
C MET A 1 3.97 -20.61 5.27
N THR A 2 4.48 -20.25 6.44
CA THR A 2 3.74 -19.45 7.42
C THR A 2 3.58 -18.06 6.83
N VAL A 3 2.35 -17.67 6.47
CA VAL A 3 2.04 -16.27 6.18
C VAL A 3 2.43 -15.51 7.44
N SER A 4 3.55 -14.78 7.40
CA SER A 4 3.93 -13.91 8.50
C SER A 4 2.75 -12.96 8.70
N LYS A 5 2.18 -12.93 9.91
CA LYS A 5 1.04 -12.06 10.20
C LYS A 5 1.46 -10.62 9.87
N LEU A 6 0.67 -9.96 9.03
CA LEU A 6 0.79 -8.51 8.84
C LEU A 6 0.73 -7.83 10.20
N THR A 7 1.61 -6.86 10.40
CA THR A 7 1.55 -5.98 11.56
C THR A 7 0.31 -5.09 11.48
N GLU A 8 -0.11 -4.55 12.62
CA GLU A 8 -1.25 -3.63 12.68
C GLU A 8 -1.03 -2.40 11.79
N ASN A 9 0.20 -1.86 11.76
CA ASN A 9 0.55 -0.71 10.93
C ASN A 9 0.46 -1.03 9.42
N GLU A 10 0.88 -2.22 9.00
CA GLU A 10 0.74 -2.65 7.61
C GLU A 10 -0.73 -2.78 7.22
N ILE A 11 -1.56 -3.37 8.08
CA ILE A 11 -3.01 -3.46 7.86
C ILE A 11 -3.64 -2.07 7.73
N ILE A 12 -3.28 -1.14 8.62
CA ILE A 12 -3.74 0.25 8.57
C ILE A 12 -3.32 0.90 7.25
N LEU A 13 -2.08 0.70 6.83
CA LEU A 13 -1.56 1.24 5.57
C LEU A 13 -2.33 0.70 4.36
N LEU A 14 -2.56 -0.62 4.28
CA LEU A 14 -3.36 -1.22 3.20
C LEU A 14 -4.77 -0.60 3.18
N LYS A 15 -5.43 -0.45 4.34
CA LYS A 15 -6.75 0.21 4.43
C LYS A 15 -6.73 1.67 3.97
N LEU A 16 -5.65 2.39 4.23
CA LEU A 16 -5.49 3.78 3.78
C LEU A 16 -5.32 3.87 2.25
N ILE A 17 -4.54 2.97 1.65
CA ILE A 17 -4.36 2.91 0.19
C ILE A 17 -5.71 2.65 -0.49
N GLU A 18 -6.48 1.66 -0.02
CA GLU A 18 -7.80 1.30 -0.58
C GLU A 18 -8.79 2.48 -0.56
N ARG A 19 -8.79 3.26 0.53
CA ARG A 19 -9.66 4.43 0.70
C ARG A 19 -9.20 5.67 -0.05
N SER A 20 -7.95 5.68 -0.51
CA SER A 20 -7.39 6.84 -1.22
C SER A 20 -7.97 6.91 -2.63
N PRO A 21 -8.18 8.11 -3.19
CA PRO A 21 -8.65 8.26 -4.57
C PRO A 21 -7.67 7.66 -5.59
N ASP A 22 -8.22 6.90 -6.54
CA ASP A 22 -7.49 6.45 -7.72
C ASP A 22 -7.22 7.64 -8.65
N ILE A 23 -5.95 7.83 -9.01
CA ILE A 23 -5.54 8.85 -9.99
C ILE A 23 -5.26 8.26 -11.38
N GLY A 24 -5.45 6.95 -11.56
CA GLY A 24 -5.22 6.19 -12.78
C GLY A 24 -4.40 4.92 -12.51
N ASP A 25 -4.75 3.82 -13.19
CA ASP A 25 -4.02 2.53 -13.14
C ASP A 25 -3.77 1.96 -11.72
N GLY A 26 -4.68 2.26 -10.78
CA GLY A 26 -4.57 1.83 -9.38
C GLY A 26 -3.66 2.71 -8.54
N TRP A 27 -3.01 3.73 -9.11
CA TRP A 27 -2.13 4.63 -8.38
C TRP A 27 -2.90 5.54 -7.44
N ARG A 28 -2.30 5.75 -6.26
CA ARG A 28 -2.77 6.66 -5.21
C ARG A 28 -1.69 7.70 -4.96
N GLN A 29 -2.07 8.98 -4.98
CA GLN A 29 -1.14 10.07 -4.71
C GLN A 29 -0.90 10.21 -3.20
N VAL A 30 0.36 10.25 -2.79
CA VAL A 30 0.76 10.48 -1.39
C VAL A 30 1.26 11.91 -1.24
N SER A 31 0.90 12.55 -0.12
CA SER A 31 1.40 13.89 0.21
C SER A 31 2.92 13.86 0.50
N GLY A 32 3.58 14.98 0.24
CA GLY A 32 5.04 15.08 0.48
C GLY A 32 5.45 14.83 1.92
N SER A 33 4.61 15.22 2.89
CA SER A 33 4.85 15.00 4.32
C SER A 33 4.64 13.56 4.76
N LEU A 34 3.73 12.83 4.11
CA LEU A 34 3.43 11.44 4.45
C LEU A 34 4.38 10.44 3.77
N TRP A 35 5.01 10.85 2.65
CA TRP A 35 5.86 9.97 1.85
C TRP A 35 6.95 9.22 2.63
N PRO A 36 7.72 9.84 3.56
CA PRO A 36 8.74 9.11 4.32
C PRO A 36 8.17 7.97 5.16
N LEU A 37 6.93 8.10 5.64
CA LEU A 37 6.24 7.06 6.39
C LEU A 37 5.81 5.92 5.46
N ILE A 38 5.19 6.26 4.32
CA ILE A 38 4.74 5.26 3.32
C ILE A 38 5.92 4.45 2.81
N ALA A 39 7.00 5.13 2.38
CA ALA A 39 8.20 4.46 1.84
C ALA A 39 8.89 3.53 2.86
N LYS A 40 8.70 3.78 4.17
CA LYS A 40 9.25 2.95 5.24
C LYS A 40 8.34 1.77 5.62
N GLN A 41 7.03 1.93 5.54
CA GLN A 41 6.05 0.97 6.04
C GLN A 41 5.35 0.15 4.95
N SER A 42 5.52 0.51 3.68
CA SER A 42 4.98 -0.24 2.55
C SER A 42 5.52 -1.66 2.52
N HIS A 43 4.61 -2.63 2.41
CA HIS A 43 5.00 -4.03 2.29
C HIS A 43 5.43 -4.33 0.85
N PRO A 44 6.68 -4.77 0.61
CA PRO A 44 7.25 -4.86 -0.75
C PRO A 44 6.51 -5.86 -1.66
N ASP A 45 5.93 -6.92 -1.10
CA ASP A 45 5.20 -7.91 -1.91
C ASP A 45 3.73 -7.52 -2.19
N LEU A 46 3.18 -6.56 -1.44
CA LEU A 46 1.77 -6.18 -1.53
C LEU A 46 1.56 -4.81 -2.16
N THR A 47 2.62 -4.01 -2.26
CA THR A 47 2.56 -2.62 -2.73
C THR A 47 3.71 -2.30 -3.66
N GLU A 48 3.44 -1.46 -4.64
CA GLU A 48 4.42 -0.89 -5.54
C GLU A 48 4.55 0.61 -5.27
N LEU A 49 5.79 1.11 -5.26
CA LEU A 49 6.12 2.51 -4.99
C LEU A 49 6.67 3.20 -6.25
N ASP A 50 6.16 4.39 -6.54
CA ASP A 50 6.77 5.33 -7.47
C ASP A 50 7.30 6.53 -6.67
N ALA A 51 8.60 6.51 -6.36
CA ALA A 51 9.24 7.54 -5.56
C ALA A 51 9.39 8.88 -6.29
N ALA A 52 9.45 8.87 -7.62
CA ALA A 52 9.61 10.09 -8.41
C ALA A 52 8.34 10.95 -8.33
N ASN A 53 7.17 10.30 -8.41
CA ASN A 53 5.88 10.98 -8.35
C ASN A 53 5.18 10.88 -6.97
N LYS A 54 5.79 10.20 -6.00
CA LYS A 54 5.24 9.93 -4.66
C LYS A 54 3.87 9.23 -4.74
N ARG A 55 3.83 8.12 -5.47
CA ARG A 55 2.62 7.31 -5.66
C ARG A 55 2.80 5.91 -5.10
N ILE A 56 1.69 5.31 -4.73
CA ILE A 56 1.63 3.93 -4.25
C ILE A 56 0.42 3.23 -4.89
N ARG A 57 0.55 1.94 -5.19
CA ARG A 57 -0.57 1.08 -5.58
C ARG A 57 -0.42 -0.31 -5.00
N PHE A 58 -1.49 -1.10 -5.05
CA PHE A 58 -1.40 -2.52 -4.74
C PHE A 58 -0.80 -3.31 -5.90
N THR A 59 -0.04 -4.35 -5.55
CA THR A 59 0.23 -5.47 -6.46
C THR A 59 -1.03 -6.36 -6.59
N PRO A 60 -1.10 -7.29 -7.56
CA PRO A 60 -2.18 -8.28 -7.61
C PRO A 60 -2.35 -9.07 -6.29
N GLU A 61 -1.24 -9.42 -5.65
CA GLU A 61 -1.21 -10.07 -4.35
C GLU A 61 -1.76 -9.14 -3.25
N GLY A 62 -1.37 -7.87 -3.25
CA GLY A 62 -1.91 -6.85 -2.35
C GLY A 62 -3.41 -6.67 -2.46
N GLN A 63 -3.94 -6.65 -3.70
CA GLN A 63 -5.39 -6.60 -3.94
C GLN A 63 -6.09 -7.84 -3.38
N THR A 64 -5.50 -9.02 -3.56
CA THR A 64 -6.03 -10.29 -3.04
C THR A 64 -6.07 -10.29 -1.51
N VAL A 65 -4.97 -9.89 -0.88
CA VAL A 65 -4.88 -9.78 0.59
C VAL A 65 -5.90 -8.77 1.12
N MET A 66 -5.99 -7.58 0.51
CA MET A 66 -6.94 -6.55 0.91
C MET A 66 -8.39 -7.04 0.81
N ARG A 67 -8.72 -7.85 -0.21
CA ARG A 67 -10.07 -8.34 -0.45
C ARG A 67 -10.51 -9.46 0.50
N TYR A 68 -9.60 -10.33 0.91
CA TYR A 68 -9.94 -11.59 1.58
C TYR A 68 -9.39 -11.74 3.01
N ALA A 69 -8.41 -10.94 3.41
CA ALA A 69 -7.71 -11.10 4.68
C ALA A 69 -7.75 -9.87 5.60
N VAL A 70 -8.23 -8.72 5.12
CA VAL A 70 -8.13 -7.40 5.79
C VAL A 70 -9.48 -6.72 5.96
#